data_AF-A0A644ZTW8-F1
#
_entry.id   AF-A0A644ZTW8-F1
#
_cell.length_a   1.000
_cell.length_b   1.000
_cell.length_c   1.000
_cell.angle_alpha   90.00
_cell.angle_beta   90.00
_cell.angle_gamma   90.00
#
_symmetry.space_group_name_H-M   'P 1'
#
loop_
_entity.id
_entity.type
_entity.pdbx_description
1 polymer ?
#
loop_
_entity_poly.entity_id
_entity_poly.type
_entity_poly.pdbx_seq_one_letter_code
_entity_poly.pdbx_strand_id
1 'polypeptide(L)'
;MSAWNTGNNAILYTQESITDEMIATRDKSIEEAETSPILGFSFNTDSVKTEISNISNVMNQYMDGLNTGTVDPDETLPKLLEALDKAGYEKVLTEMQKQYDEFRK
;
A
#
# COMPACT_ATOMS: atom_id res chain seq x y z
N MET A 1 -14.69 -19.19 -2.31
CA MET A 1 -13.51 -18.37 -1.99
C MET A 1 -12.47 -18.59 -3.07
N SER A 2 -11.66 -17.58 -3.35
CA SER A 2 -10.66 -17.66 -4.42
C SER A 2 -9.38 -18.32 -3.90
N ALA A 3 -8.56 -18.88 -4.79
CA ALA A 3 -7.33 -19.57 -4.38
C ALA A 3 -6.37 -18.67 -3.57
N TRP A 4 -6.26 -17.39 -3.97
CA TRP A 4 -5.37 -16.41 -3.33
C TRP A 4 -5.69 -16.11 -1.85
N ASN A 5 -6.92 -16.38 -1.38
CA ASN A 5 -7.33 -16.13 0.01
C ASN A 5 -7.81 -17.39 0.76
N THR A 6 -7.50 -18.59 0.26
CA THR A 6 -7.93 -19.86 0.90
C THR A 6 -6.77 -20.62 1.56
N GLY A 7 -5.59 -20.68 0.96
CA GLY A 7 -4.46 -21.46 1.49
C GLY A 7 -3.20 -21.37 0.64
N ASN A 8 -2.22 -22.22 0.94
CA ASN A 8 -0.97 -22.28 0.18
C ASN A 8 -1.28 -22.62 -1.30
N ASN A 9 -0.97 -21.71 -2.21
CA ASN A 9 -1.25 -21.89 -3.64
C ASN A 9 -0.30 -22.91 -4.29
N ALA A 10 0.86 -23.20 -3.69
CA ALA A 10 1.83 -24.16 -4.21
C ALA A 10 1.36 -25.63 -4.17
N ILE A 11 0.33 -25.93 -3.39
CA ILE A 11 -0.24 -27.30 -3.29
C ILE A 11 -1.50 -27.48 -4.14
N LEU A 12 -1.90 -26.47 -4.90
CA LEU A 12 -3.07 -26.55 -5.77
C LEU A 12 -2.74 -27.35 -7.04
N TYR A 13 -3.69 -28.12 -7.53
CA TYR A 13 -3.58 -28.78 -8.82
C TYR A 13 -3.53 -27.73 -9.95
N THR A 14 -2.64 -27.93 -10.92
CA THR A 14 -2.54 -27.09 -12.11
C THR A 14 -3.68 -27.40 -13.08
N GLN A 15 -4.24 -26.36 -13.70
CA GLN A 15 -5.24 -26.54 -14.76
C GLN A 15 -4.57 -27.04 -16.04
N GLU A 16 -5.31 -27.78 -16.88
CA GLU A 16 -4.79 -28.29 -18.17
C GLU A 16 -4.37 -27.18 -19.15
N SER A 17 -4.89 -25.96 -18.96
CA SER A 17 -4.52 -24.78 -19.75
C SER A 17 -3.15 -24.21 -19.39
N ILE A 18 -2.53 -24.65 -18.30
CA ILE A 18 -1.22 -24.17 -17.84
C ILE A 18 -0.12 -25.06 -18.41
N THR A 19 0.79 -24.46 -19.18
CA THR A 19 1.91 -25.18 -19.79
C THR A 19 3.12 -25.26 -18.84
N ASP A 20 4.01 -26.21 -19.09
CA ASP A 20 5.29 -26.33 -18.38
C ASP A 20 6.14 -25.05 -18.52
N GLU A 21 6.06 -24.36 -19.66
CA GLU A 21 6.74 -23.09 -19.89
C GLU A 21 6.19 -21.97 -19.00
N MET A 22 4.87 -21.89 -18.80
CA MET A 22 4.25 -20.93 -17.88
C MET A 22 4.68 -21.20 -16.43
N ILE A 23 4.80 -22.47 -16.06
CA ILE A 23 5.30 -22.90 -14.75
C ILE A 23 6.76 -22.48 -14.57
N ALA A 24 7.63 -22.80 -15.53
CA ALA A 24 9.05 -22.43 -15.49
C ALA A 24 9.25 -20.90 -15.43
N THR A 25 8.44 -20.15 -16.20
CA THR A 25 8.48 -18.67 -16.20
C THR A 25 8.08 -18.11 -14.84
N ARG A 26 7.00 -18.65 -14.24
CA ARG A 26 6.58 -18.25 -12.88
C ARG A 26 7.68 -18.52 -11.86
N ASP A 27 8.25 -19.72 -11.86
CA ASP A 27 9.23 -20.13 -10.85
C ASP A 27 10.51 -19.28 -10.97
N LYS A 28 10.97 -19.03 -12.20
CA LYS A 28 12.06 -18.10 -12.46
C LYS A 28 11.74 -16.68 -11.97
N SER A 29 10.54 -16.18 -12.25
CA SER A 29 10.11 -14.84 -11.80
C SER A 29 10.04 -14.72 -10.27
N ILE A 30 9.75 -15.81 -9.56
CA ILE A 30 9.75 -15.84 -8.09
C ILE A 30 11.19 -15.83 -7.57
N GLU A 31 12.08 -16.61 -8.18
CA GLU A 31 13.50 -16.67 -7.80
C GLU A 31 14.22 -15.34 -8.03
N GLU A 32 13.91 -14.65 -9.13
CA GLU A 32 14.52 -13.37 -9.52
C GLU A 32 13.86 -12.16 -8.85
N ALA A 33 12.79 -12.34 -8.06
CA ALA A 33 12.04 -11.23 -7.48
C ALA A 33 12.88 -10.45 -6.46
N GLU A 34 13.08 -9.16 -6.74
CA GLU A 34 13.76 -8.25 -5.81
C GLU A 34 12.85 -7.90 -4.61
N THR A 35 13.46 -7.84 -3.44
CA THR A 35 12.77 -7.43 -2.22
C THR A 35 12.86 -5.93 -2.04
N SER A 36 11.72 -5.30 -1.73
CA SER A 36 11.67 -3.87 -1.39
C SER A 36 12.60 -3.55 -0.21
N PRO A 37 13.34 -2.42 -0.24
CA PRO A 37 14.23 -2.02 0.87
C PRO A 37 13.50 -1.70 2.17
N ILE A 38 12.16 -1.63 2.13
CA ILE A 38 11.30 -1.37 3.29
C ILE A 38 10.44 -2.58 3.67
N LEU A 39 10.66 -3.77 3.06
CA LEU A 39 9.92 -4.98 3.42
C LEU A 39 10.15 -5.28 4.91
N GLY A 40 9.05 -5.46 5.66
CA GLY A 40 9.07 -5.70 7.10
C GLY A 40 8.94 -4.43 7.95
N PHE A 41 9.04 -3.23 7.36
CA PHE A 41 8.69 -2.00 8.06
C PHE A 41 7.18 -1.98 8.36
N SER A 42 6.82 -1.75 9.62
CA SER A 42 5.44 -1.60 10.06
C SER A 42 5.36 -0.35 10.93
N PHE A 43 4.57 0.63 10.50
CA PHE A 43 4.43 1.89 11.22
C PHE A 43 3.62 1.71 12.51
N ASN A 44 4.23 2.03 13.65
CA ASN A 44 3.53 2.12 14.92
C ASN A 44 2.77 3.44 15.02
N THR A 45 1.44 3.34 15.07
CA THR A 45 0.55 4.50 15.09
C THR A 45 0.26 5.04 16.49
N ASP A 46 0.73 4.39 17.58
CA ASP A 46 0.35 4.68 18.96
C ASP A 46 0.48 6.17 19.35
N SER A 47 1.53 6.84 18.90
CA SER A 47 1.82 8.26 19.19
C SER A 47 1.03 9.25 18.32
N VAL A 48 0.36 8.77 17.26
CA VAL A 48 -0.33 9.60 16.25
C VAL A 48 -1.72 9.05 15.85
N LYS A 49 -2.37 8.26 16.72
CA LYS A 49 -3.66 7.59 16.43
C LYS A 49 -4.77 8.56 16.01
N THR A 50 -4.83 9.73 16.66
CA THR A 50 -5.83 10.76 16.37
C THR A 50 -5.63 11.34 14.97
N GLU A 51 -4.39 11.69 14.63
CA GLU A 51 -4.04 12.24 13.32
C GLU A 51 -4.28 11.22 12.20
N ILE A 52 -3.93 9.94 12.41
CA ILE A 52 -4.23 8.86 11.46
C ILE A 52 -5.75 8.77 11.19
N SER A 53 -6.56 8.83 12.24
CA SER A 53 -8.02 8.78 12.10
C SER A 53 -8.57 9.99 11.33
N ASN A 54 -8.05 11.19 11.60
CA ASN A 54 -8.42 12.41 10.88
C ASN A 54 -8.01 12.35 9.41
N ILE A 55 -6.79 11.90 9.12
CA ILE A 55 -6.27 11.71 7.76
C ILE A 55 -7.12 10.70 7.00
N SER A 56 -7.47 9.55 7.60
CA SER A 56 -8.36 8.57 6.96
C SER A 56 -9.72 9.17 6.59
N ASN A 57 -10.31 9.99 7.46
CA ASN A 57 -11.58 10.67 7.17
C ASN A 57 -11.46 11.66 6.01
N VAL A 58 -10.35 12.39 5.91
CA VAL A 58 -10.07 13.28 4.77
C VAL A 58 -9.87 12.45 3.51
N MET A 59 -8.99 11.44 3.51
CA MET A 59 -8.72 10.61 2.34
C MET A 59 -9.98 9.98 1.76
N ASN A 60 -10.89 9.47 2.61
CA ASN A 60 -12.17 8.88 2.18
C ASN A 60 -13.07 9.86 1.41
N GLN A 61 -12.91 11.18 1.57
CA GLN A 61 -13.71 12.18 0.86
C GLN A 61 -13.19 12.48 -0.54
N TYR A 62 -11.89 12.29 -0.80
CA TYR A 62 -11.22 12.75 -2.02
C TYR A 62 -10.66 11.62 -2.89
N MET A 63 -10.25 10.51 -2.27
CA MET A 63 -9.39 9.51 -2.91
C MET A 63 -10.06 8.81 -4.09
N ASP A 64 -11.34 8.44 -3.99
CA ASP A 64 -12.06 7.76 -5.07
C ASP A 64 -12.16 8.64 -6.33
N GLY A 65 -12.50 9.91 -6.16
CA GLY A 65 -12.61 10.85 -7.27
C GLY A 65 -11.26 11.06 -7.98
N LEU A 66 -10.20 11.29 -7.20
CA LEU A 66 -8.84 11.51 -7.72
C LEU A 66 -8.26 10.26 -8.39
N ASN A 67 -8.35 9.11 -7.73
CA ASN A 67 -7.73 7.87 -8.23
C ASN A 67 -8.43 7.32 -9.49
N THR A 68 -9.71 7.62 -9.67
CA THR A 68 -10.47 7.19 -10.85
C THR A 68 -10.43 8.20 -11.99
N GLY A 69 -9.89 9.41 -11.77
CA GLY A 69 -9.93 10.50 -12.75
C GLY A 69 -11.32 11.11 -12.94
N THR A 70 -12.22 10.92 -11.98
CA THR A 70 -13.59 11.48 -12.04
C THR A 70 -13.60 13.00 -11.84
N VAL A 71 -12.60 13.53 -11.12
CA VAL A 71 -12.47 14.96 -10.80
C VAL A 71 -11.17 15.51 -11.37
N ASP A 72 -11.13 16.82 -11.63
CA ASP A 72 -9.92 17.49 -12.06
C ASP A 72 -8.89 17.54 -10.92
N PRO A 73 -7.69 16.93 -11.08
CA PRO A 73 -6.65 16.98 -10.06
C PRO A 73 -6.10 18.39 -9.83
N ASP A 74 -6.09 19.27 -10.84
CA ASP A 74 -5.56 20.63 -10.69
C ASP A 74 -6.40 21.47 -9.73
N GLU A 75 -7.70 21.15 -9.60
CA GLU A 75 -8.61 21.79 -8.65
C GLU A 75 -8.74 21.03 -7.32
N THR A 76 -8.69 19.69 -7.37
CA THR A 76 -9.09 18.85 -6.23
C THR A 76 -7.90 18.43 -5.37
N LEU A 77 -6.73 18.19 -5.96
CA LEU A 77 -5.53 17.84 -5.23
C LEU A 77 -5.09 18.95 -4.24
N PRO A 78 -5.11 20.25 -4.60
CA PRO A 78 -4.78 21.31 -3.64
C PRO A 78 -5.71 21.33 -2.42
N LYS A 79 -7.00 21.07 -2.62
CA LYS A 79 -7.99 21.00 -1.53
C LYS A 79 -7.73 19.80 -0.61
N LEU A 80 -7.37 18.65 -1.18
CA LEU A 80 -6.96 17.48 -0.41
C LEU A 80 -5.72 17.78 0.45
N LEU A 81 -4.68 18.38 -0.15
CA LEU A 81 -3.44 18.71 0.56
C LEU A 81 -3.69 19.67 1.74
N GLU A 82 -4.52 20.70 1.54
CA GLU A 82 -4.90 21.62 2.62
C GLU A 82 -5.69 20.90 3.74
N ALA A 83 -6.59 20.00 3.37
CA ALA A 83 -7.35 19.22 4.35
C ALA A 83 -6.47 18.23 5.12
N LEU A 84 -5.48 17.61 4.46
CA LEU A 84 -4.51 16.70 5.08
C LEU A 84 -3.59 17.42 6.07
N ASP A 85 -3.11 18.61 5.72
CA ASP A 85 -2.29 19.43 6.62
C ASP A 85 -3.05 19.73 7.92
N LYS A 86 -4.30 20.20 7.82
CA LYS A 86 -5.20 20.43 8.97
C LYS A 86 -5.51 19.17 9.76
N ALA A 87 -5.50 18.00 9.11
CA ALA A 87 -5.73 16.71 9.76
C ALA A 87 -4.52 16.18 10.54
N GLY A 88 -3.35 16.82 10.42
CA GLY A 88 -2.13 16.44 11.12
C GLY A 88 -1.16 15.59 10.29
N TYR A 89 -1.23 15.69 8.96
CA TYR A 89 -0.36 14.94 8.04
C TYR A 89 1.14 15.10 8.38
N GLU A 90 1.61 16.32 8.62
CA GLU A 90 3.02 16.60 8.94
C GLU A 90 3.50 15.88 10.20
N LYS A 91 2.64 15.75 11.21
CA LYS A 91 2.97 15.04 12.46
C LYS A 91 3.12 13.54 12.20
N VAL A 92 2.23 12.96 11.39
CA VAL A 92 2.33 11.54 10.99
C VAL A 92 3.56 11.29 10.13
N LEU A 93 3.84 12.17 9.16
CA LEU A 93 5.01 12.08 8.29
C LEU A 93 6.32 12.11 9.09
N THR A 94 6.43 13.05 10.03
CA THR A 94 7.61 13.18 10.89
C THR A 94 7.84 11.93 11.75
N GLU A 95 6.78 11.39 12.35
CA GLU A 95 6.90 10.17 13.18
C GLU A 95 7.18 8.93 12.33
N MET A 96 6.57 8.81 11.14
CA MET A 96 6.86 7.72 10.22
C MET A 96 8.30 7.75 9.73
N GLN A 97 8.83 8.93 9.39
CA GLN A 97 10.22 9.10 8.99
C GLN A 97 11.17 8.72 10.13
N LYS A 98 10.89 9.15 11.36
CA LYS A 98 11.69 8.77 12.53
C LYS A 98 11.72 7.25 12.73
N GLN A 99 10.58 6.58 12.65
CA GLN A 99 10.51 5.11 12.79
C GLN A 99 11.19 4.40 11.61
N TYR A 100 11.08 4.96 10.41
CA TYR A 100 11.78 4.45 9.24
C TYR A 100 13.30 4.57 9.38
N ASP A 101 13.79 5.74 9.83
CA ASP A 101 15.21 5.96 10.10
C ASP A 101 15.74 5.01 11.18
N GLU A 102 14.93 4.69 12.19
CA GLU A 102 15.26 3.68 13.19
C GLU A 102 15.28 2.26 12.60
N PHE A 103 14.30 1.90 11.77
CA PHE A 103 14.25 0.62 11.06
C PHE A 103 15.43 0.41 10.10
N ARG A 104 15.95 1.51 9.52
CA ARG A 104 17.05 1.49 8.54
C ARG A 104 18.45 1.39 9.14
N LYS A 105 18.61 1.58 10.47
CA LYS A 105 19.88 1.44 11.19
C LYS A 105 20.30 -0.02 11.30
#